data_AF-A0AAU0SRF1-F1
#
_entry.id   AF-A0AAU0SRF1-F1
#
_cell.length_a   1.000
_cell.length_b   1.000
_cell.length_c   1.000
_cell.angle_alpha   90.00
_cell.angle_beta   90.00
_cell.angle_gamma   90.00
#
_symmetry.space_group_name_H-M   'P 1'
#
loop_
_entity.id
_entity.type
_entity.pdbx_description
1 polymer ?
#
loop_
_entity_poly.entity_id
_entity_poly.type
_entity_poly.pdbx_seq_one_letter_code
_entity_poly.pdbx_strand_id
1 'polypeptide(L)'
;MPRGDKDKYTDKQKRKAEHIEDSYEAKGVSKNEAESRAWATVNKQSGGGERKGGSGQKTSEAAKTKARKSSGRRAAVSRQGVARAGQQLEDMSKTELMSRARKQQIAGRSTMRKAELVEALRRAS
;
A
#
# COMPACT_ATOMS: atom_id res chain seq x y z
N MET A 1 -11.86 -21.89 13.46
CA MET A 1 -10.59 -21.37 14.01
C MET A 1 -10.87 -20.02 14.65
N PRO A 2 -10.30 -19.72 15.81
CA PRO A 2 -10.33 -18.39 16.41
C PRO A 2 -9.80 -17.35 15.41
N ARG A 3 -10.39 -16.15 15.40
CA ARG A 3 -9.89 -15.03 14.59
C ARG A 3 -8.56 -14.57 15.20
N GLY A 4 -7.44 -15.08 14.69
CA GLY A 4 -6.11 -14.72 15.19
C GLY A 4 -5.04 -15.75 14.87
N ASP A 5 -5.40 -17.04 14.93
CA ASP A 5 -4.45 -18.13 14.77
C ASP A 5 -3.79 -18.13 13.38
N LYS A 6 -2.46 -18.00 13.38
CA LYS A 6 -1.64 -18.02 12.16
C LYS A 6 -1.28 -19.45 11.72
N ASP A 7 -1.99 -20.46 12.20
CA ASP A 7 -1.71 -21.87 11.94
C ASP A 7 -1.84 -22.25 10.47
N LYS A 8 -2.70 -21.54 9.74
CA LYS A 8 -2.86 -21.73 8.29
C LYS A 8 -1.73 -21.11 7.47
N TYR A 9 -0.79 -20.40 8.07
CA TYR A 9 0.34 -19.78 7.39
C TYR A 9 1.58 -20.63 7.54
N THR A 10 2.39 -20.73 6.49
CA THR A 10 3.68 -21.45 6.55
C THR A 10 4.70 -20.67 7.39
N ASP A 11 5.74 -21.33 7.87
CA ASP A 11 6.79 -20.65 8.65
C ASP A 11 7.55 -19.63 7.80
N LYS A 12 7.58 -19.83 6.47
CA LYS A 12 8.11 -18.83 5.53
C LYS A 12 7.24 -17.58 5.46
N GLN A 13 5.91 -17.73 5.53
CA GLN A 13 4.99 -16.59 5.56
C GLN A 13 5.11 -15.83 6.89
N LYS A 14 5.20 -16.55 8.02
CA LYS A 14 5.39 -15.96 9.36
C LYS A 14 6.68 -15.14 9.44
N ARG A 15 7.83 -15.73 9.09
CA ARG A 15 9.13 -15.01 9.04
C ARG A 15 9.10 -13.78 8.13
N LYS A 16 8.42 -13.87 6.99
CA LYS A 16 8.26 -12.71 6.09
C LYS A 16 7.43 -11.60 6.74
N ALA A 17 6.36 -11.94 7.46
CA ALA A 17 5.56 -10.97 8.17
C ALA A 17 6.40 -10.28 9.26
N GLU A 18 7.09 -11.05 10.10
CA GLU A 18 8.00 -10.56 11.15
C GLU A 18 9.01 -9.55 10.58
N HIS A 19 9.74 -9.91 9.51
CA HIS A 19 10.70 -8.97 8.89
C HIS A 19 10.07 -7.67 8.36
N ILE A 20 8.81 -7.71 7.92
CA ILE A 20 8.13 -6.50 7.44
C ILE A 20 7.65 -5.68 8.63
N GLU A 21 7.15 -6.32 9.68
CA GLU A 21 6.76 -5.70 10.95
C GLU A 21 7.93 -4.96 11.57
N ASP A 22 9.08 -5.62 11.73
CA ASP A 22 10.34 -5.03 12.23
C ASP A 22 10.71 -3.76 11.44
N SER A 23 10.56 -3.80 10.11
CA SER A 23 10.86 -2.64 9.26
C SER A 23 9.90 -1.46 9.46
N TYR A 24 8.64 -1.72 9.85
CA TYR A 24 7.66 -0.67 10.16
C TYR A 24 7.84 -0.15 11.59
N GLU A 25 8.13 -1.02 12.56
CA GLU A 25 8.46 -0.62 13.92
C GLU A 25 9.72 0.26 13.95
N ALA A 26 10.76 -0.09 13.19
CA ALA A 26 11.95 0.72 13.03
C ALA A 26 11.67 2.11 12.41
N LYS A 27 10.51 2.30 11.75
CA LYS A 27 10.04 3.59 11.22
C LYS A 27 9.10 4.32 12.17
N GLY A 28 8.94 3.82 13.40
CA GLY A 28 8.10 4.41 14.44
C GLY A 28 6.61 4.07 14.35
N VAL A 29 6.22 3.06 13.56
CA VAL A 29 4.83 2.58 13.53
C VAL A 29 4.58 1.72 14.77
N SER A 30 3.40 1.86 15.40
CA SER A 30 3.03 1.03 16.56
C SER A 30 3.00 -0.46 16.18
N LYS A 31 3.38 -1.34 17.12
CA LYS A 31 3.43 -2.79 16.90
C LYS A 31 2.17 -3.36 16.25
N ASN A 32 0.99 -3.06 16.80
CA ASN A 32 -0.28 -3.56 16.27
C ASN A 32 -0.53 -3.14 14.81
N GLU A 33 -0.14 -1.91 14.45
CA GLU A 33 -0.27 -1.41 13.09
C GLU A 33 0.81 -1.99 12.17
N ALA A 34 2.04 -2.15 12.66
CA ALA A 34 3.15 -2.79 11.95
C ALA A 34 2.81 -4.24 11.60
N GLU A 35 2.34 -5.03 12.58
CA GLU A 35 1.86 -6.40 12.39
C GLU A 35 0.73 -6.45 11.35
N SER A 36 -0.26 -5.56 11.48
CA SER A 36 -1.40 -5.50 10.55
C SER A 36 -0.94 -5.21 9.11
N ARG A 37 -0.03 -4.26 8.92
CA ARG A 37 0.56 -3.91 7.62
C ARG A 37 1.41 -5.05 7.05
N ALA A 38 2.15 -5.74 7.91
CA ALA A 38 2.97 -6.88 7.54
C ALA A 38 2.12 -8.04 7.02
N TRP A 39 1.12 -8.47 7.79
CA TRP A 39 0.21 -9.55 7.38
C TRP A 39 -0.61 -9.18 6.15
N ALA A 40 -1.06 -7.93 6.01
CA ALA A 40 -1.72 -7.47 4.79
C ALA A 40 -0.81 -7.61 3.55
N THR A 41 0.48 -7.31 3.69
CA THR A 41 1.46 -7.44 2.61
C THR A 41 1.67 -8.91 2.23
N VAL A 42 1.86 -9.79 3.21
CA VAL A 42 2.01 -11.24 2.99
C VAL A 42 0.75 -11.82 2.34
N ASN A 43 -0.43 -11.46 2.84
CA ASN A 43 -1.72 -11.92 2.32
C ASN A 43 -1.94 -11.48 0.88
N LYS A 44 -1.61 -10.23 0.55
CA LYS A 44 -1.68 -9.75 -0.82
C LYS A 44 -0.79 -10.55 -1.77
N GLN A 45 0.41 -10.94 -1.33
CA GLN A 45 1.37 -11.68 -2.16
C GLN A 45 1.05 -13.17 -2.30
N SER A 46 0.36 -13.76 -1.32
CA SER A 46 0.12 -15.22 -1.23
C SER A 46 -1.35 -15.62 -1.47
N GLY A 47 -2.28 -14.66 -1.34
CA GLY A 47 -3.72 -14.92 -1.25
C GLY A 47 -4.16 -15.42 0.14
N GLY A 48 -3.28 -15.36 1.14
CA GLY A 48 -3.53 -15.78 2.53
C GLY A 48 -2.74 -17.03 2.91
N GLY A 49 -3.19 -17.76 3.94
CA GLY A 49 -2.46 -18.91 4.47
C GLY A 49 -2.28 -20.05 3.45
N GLU A 50 -1.06 -20.56 3.32
CA GLU A 50 -0.71 -21.60 2.34
C GLU A 50 -0.83 -23.04 2.89
N ARG A 51 -1.02 -23.22 4.19
CA ARG A 51 -1.26 -24.56 4.78
C ARG A 51 -2.69 -25.03 4.53
N LYS A 52 -2.94 -26.33 4.78
CA LYS A 52 -4.24 -27.00 4.55
C LYS A 52 -5.40 -26.20 5.16
N GLY A 53 -6.34 -25.78 4.31
CA GLY A 53 -7.52 -25.02 4.72
C GLY A 53 -7.31 -23.50 4.80
N GLY A 54 -6.15 -22.99 4.37
CA GLY A 54 -5.92 -21.56 4.15
C GLY A 54 -6.31 -21.14 2.73
N SER A 55 -6.68 -19.86 2.56
CA SER A 55 -7.11 -19.30 1.28
C SER A 55 -5.98 -19.24 0.24
N GLY A 56 -4.73 -19.11 0.68
CA GLY A 56 -3.54 -19.07 -0.18
C GLY A 56 -3.20 -20.41 -0.83
N GLN A 57 -3.80 -21.52 -0.35
CA GLN A 57 -3.61 -22.86 -0.92
C GLN A 57 -4.14 -22.95 -2.36
N LYS A 58 -5.22 -22.22 -2.68
CA LYS A 58 -5.83 -22.21 -4.02
C LYS A 58 -5.25 -21.14 -4.94
N THR A 59 -4.36 -20.29 -4.44
CA THR A 59 -3.73 -19.24 -5.24
C THR A 59 -2.64 -19.83 -6.10
N SER A 60 -2.73 -19.69 -7.43
CA SER A 60 -1.70 -20.18 -8.35
C SER A 60 -0.39 -19.41 -8.21
N GLU A 61 0.74 -20.05 -8.53
CA GLU A 61 2.05 -19.40 -8.46
C GLU A 61 2.17 -18.21 -9.42
N ALA A 62 1.50 -18.29 -10.58
CA ALA A 62 1.40 -17.17 -11.51
C ALA A 62 0.70 -15.96 -10.88
N ALA A 63 -0.41 -16.18 -10.15
CA ALA A 63 -1.10 -15.11 -9.44
C ALA A 63 -0.24 -14.51 -8.32
N LYS A 64 0.46 -15.35 -7.53
CA LYS A 64 1.40 -14.90 -6.50
C LYS A 64 2.53 -14.06 -7.09
N THR A 65 3.12 -14.52 -8.19
CA THR A 65 4.19 -13.81 -8.90
C THR A 65 3.71 -12.46 -9.43
N LYS A 66 2.53 -12.41 -10.05
CA LYS A 66 1.90 -11.15 -10.48
C LYS A 66 1.66 -10.21 -9.30
N ALA A 67 1.18 -10.72 -8.17
CA ALA A 67 0.96 -9.93 -6.96
C ALA A 67 2.26 -9.34 -6.38
N ARG A 68 3.33 -10.13 -6.32
CA ARG A 68 4.67 -9.67 -5.90
C ARG A 68 5.20 -8.59 -6.86
N LYS A 69 5.17 -8.83 -8.17
CA LYS A 69 5.62 -7.88 -9.21
C LYS A 69 4.83 -6.56 -9.13
N SER A 70 3.51 -6.64 -9.01
CA SER A 70 2.67 -5.45 -8.88
C SER A 70 3.02 -4.66 -7.62
N SER A 71 3.24 -5.33 -6.49
CA SER A 71 3.60 -4.68 -5.22
C SER A 71 4.97 -4.00 -5.29
N GLY A 72 5.96 -4.67 -5.89
CA GLY A 72 7.29 -4.10 -6.14
C GLY A 72 7.25 -2.87 -7.06
N ARG A 73 6.52 -2.96 -8.18
CA ARG A 73 6.32 -1.81 -9.09
C ARG A 73 5.67 -0.63 -8.37
N ARG A 74 4.64 -0.89 -7.56
CA ARG A 74 3.95 0.16 -6.79
C ARG A 74 4.88 0.81 -5.76
N ALA A 75 5.73 0.04 -5.08
CA ALA A 75 6.72 0.59 -4.15
C ALA A 75 7.79 1.46 -4.85
N ALA A 76 8.22 1.07 -6.06
CA ALA A 76 9.13 1.90 -6.85
C ALA A 76 8.48 3.23 -7.28
N VAL A 77 7.24 3.17 -7.77
CA VAL A 77 6.45 4.35 -8.18
C VAL A 77 6.21 5.30 -7.00
N SER A 78 5.92 4.79 -5.79
CA SER A 78 5.75 5.64 -4.61
C SER A 78 7.04 6.32 -4.19
N ARG A 79 8.21 5.65 -4.30
CA ARG A 79 9.51 6.27 -4.04
C ARG A 79 9.82 7.43 -5.01
N GLN A 80 9.26 7.40 -6.21
CA GLN A 80 9.35 8.49 -7.19
C GLN A 80 8.32 9.63 -6.93
N GLY A 81 7.56 9.57 -5.84
CA GLY A 81 6.55 10.59 -5.51
C GLY A 81 5.37 10.61 -6.49
N VAL A 82 5.08 9.49 -7.14
CA VAL A 82 3.94 9.36 -8.07
C VAL A 82 2.73 8.82 -7.30
N ALA A 83 1.66 9.62 -7.27
CA ALA A 83 0.40 9.28 -6.62
C ALA A 83 -0.29 8.06 -7.26
N ARG A 84 -1.21 7.43 -6.54
CA ARG A 84 -1.98 6.29 -7.06
C ARG A 84 -3.02 6.77 -8.07
N ALA A 85 -3.01 6.18 -9.26
CA ALA A 85 -4.07 6.38 -10.25
C ALA A 85 -5.41 5.88 -9.68
N GLY A 86 -6.46 6.69 -9.81
CA GLY A 86 -7.81 6.39 -9.33
C GLY A 86 -8.14 6.84 -7.90
N GLN A 87 -7.25 7.56 -7.21
CA GLN A 87 -7.68 8.32 -6.03
C GLN A 87 -8.45 9.56 -6.49
N GLN A 88 -9.65 9.75 -5.93
CA GLN A 88 -10.39 10.98 -6.07
C GLN A 88 -9.54 12.13 -5.51
N LEU A 89 -9.56 13.29 -6.16
CA LEU A 89 -8.75 14.44 -5.74
C LEU A 89 -9.13 14.87 -4.31
N GLU A 90 -10.37 14.63 -3.92
CA GLU A 90 -10.97 14.95 -2.64
C GLU A 90 -10.37 14.11 -1.51
N ASP A 91 -10.00 12.86 -1.81
CA ASP A 91 -9.42 11.91 -0.86
C ASP A 91 -7.91 12.12 -0.66
N MET A 92 -7.27 12.86 -1.58
CA MET A 92 -5.83 13.12 -1.51
C MET A 92 -5.50 14.11 -0.39
N SER A 93 -4.32 13.94 0.20
CA SER A 93 -3.78 14.91 1.15
C SER A 93 -3.40 16.22 0.42
N LYS A 94 -3.38 17.35 1.15
CA LYS A 94 -2.97 18.65 0.58
C LYS A 94 -1.59 18.57 -0.08
N THR A 95 -0.66 17.82 0.50
CA THR A 95 0.70 17.64 -0.02
C THR A 95 0.74 16.89 -1.34
N GLU A 96 -0.08 15.84 -1.49
CA GLU A 96 -0.20 15.10 -2.74
C GLU A 96 -0.85 15.95 -3.84
N LEU A 97 -1.88 16.73 -3.49
CA LEU A 97 -2.52 17.69 -4.40
C LEU A 97 -1.52 18.77 -4.83
N MET A 98 -0.71 19.31 -3.92
CA MET A 98 0.36 20.26 -4.27
C MET A 98 1.41 19.63 -5.20
N SER A 99 1.82 18.38 -4.96
CA SER A 99 2.76 17.66 -5.83
C SER A 99 2.21 17.45 -7.23
N ARG A 100 0.91 17.13 -7.33
CA ARG A 100 0.21 16.99 -8.62
C ARG A 100 0.07 18.34 -9.33
N ALA A 101 -0.29 19.39 -8.61
CA ALA A 101 -0.39 20.75 -9.14
C ALA A 101 0.97 21.27 -9.62
N ARG A 102 2.06 20.88 -8.96
CA ARG A 102 3.44 21.15 -9.42
C ARG A 102 3.73 20.47 -10.75
N LYS A 103 3.33 19.20 -10.92
CA LYS A 103 3.51 18.45 -12.18
C LYS A 103 2.72 19.05 -13.34
N GLN A 104 1.54 19.60 -13.06
CA GLN A 104 0.72 20.34 -14.05
C GLN A 104 1.06 21.84 -14.14
N GLN A 105 2.14 22.29 -13.49
CA GLN A 105 2.61 23.68 -13.50
C GLN A 105 1.55 24.73 -13.11
N ILE A 106 0.63 24.39 -12.20
CA ILE A 106 -0.39 25.33 -11.71
C ILE A 106 0.30 26.45 -10.90
N ALA A 107 0.09 27.70 -11.32
CA ALA A 107 0.56 28.89 -10.64
C ALA A 107 -0.23 29.14 -9.34
N GLY A 108 0.40 29.72 -8.32
CA GLY A 108 -0.27 29.97 -7.03
C GLY A 108 -0.57 28.73 -6.19
N ARG A 109 -0.23 27.51 -6.66
CA ARG A 109 -0.48 26.24 -5.94
C ARG A 109 0.01 26.20 -4.48
N SER A 110 1.04 26.97 -4.12
CA SER A 110 1.60 27.01 -2.76
C SER A 110 0.73 27.79 -1.77
N THR A 111 -0.04 28.77 -2.24
CA THR A 111 -0.97 29.54 -1.41
C THR A 111 -2.35 28.88 -1.34
N MET A 112 -2.68 28.02 -2.30
CA MET A 112 -3.96 27.34 -2.37
C MET A 112 -4.24 26.42 -1.16
N ARG A 113 -5.49 26.46 -0.68
CA ARG A 113 -6.05 25.51 0.28
C ARG A 113 -6.39 24.20 -0.44
N LYS A 114 -6.70 23.14 0.34
CA LYS A 114 -6.98 21.80 -0.22
C LYS A 114 -8.09 21.85 -1.29
N ALA A 115 -9.20 22.53 -1.00
CA ALA A 115 -10.33 22.65 -1.92
C ALA A 115 -9.94 23.38 -3.22
N GLU A 116 -9.19 24.47 -3.12
CA GLU A 116 -8.72 25.24 -4.27
C GLU A 116 -7.74 24.43 -5.15
N LEU A 117 -6.87 23.62 -4.53
CA LEU A 117 -6.00 22.70 -5.26
C LEU A 117 -6.79 21.64 -6.02
N VAL A 118 -7.82 21.07 -5.40
CA VAL A 118 -8.71 20.10 -6.06
C VAL A 118 -9.38 20.74 -7.27
N GLU A 119 -9.94 21.94 -7.11
CA GLU A 119 -10.62 22.64 -8.17
C GLU A 119 -9.68 23.04 -9.31
N ALA A 120 -8.49 23.57 -8.98
CA ALA A 120 -7.48 23.92 -9.97
C ALA A 120 -7.02 22.69 -10.77
N LEU A 121 -6.83 21.54 -10.10
CA LEU A 121 -6.48 20.27 -10.75
C LEU A 121 -7.60 19.72 -11.63
N ARG A 122 -8.87 19.97 -11.30
CA ARG A 122 -10.02 19.62 -12.15
C ARG A 122 -10.10 20.51 -13.39
N ARG A 123 -9.85 21.81 -13.23
CA ARG A 123 -9.87 22.79 -14.33
C ARG A 123 -8.70 22.61 -15.31
N ALA A 124 -7.56 22.10 -14.83
CA ALA A 124 -6.36 21.85 -15.63
C ALA A 124 -6.31 20.45 -16.26
N SER A 125 -7.36 19.62 -16.09
CA SER A 125 -7.41 18.24 -16.57
C SER A 125 -8.07 18.09 -17.93
#